data_AF-A0A947FJY9-F1
#
_entry.id   AF-A0A947FJY9-F1
#
_cell.length_a   1.000
_cell.length_b   1.000
_cell.length_c   1.000
_cell.angle_alpha   90.00
_cell.angle_beta   90.00
_cell.angle_gamma   90.00
#
_symmetry.space_group_name_H-M   'P 1'
#
loop_
_entity.id
_entity.type
_entity.pdbx_description
1 polymer ?
#
loop_
_entity_poly.entity_id
_entity_poly.type
_entity_poly.pdbx_seq_one_letter_code
_entity_poly.pdbx_strand_id
1 'polypeptide(L)' 'VNVNTARWISSDDNKKLEEFKSKMRNNLALDHAGDLAYVAPSRVNLTMTQERWPEIEFLATREHGDYETD' A
#
# COMPACT_ATOMS: atom_id res chain seq x y z
N VAL A 1 8.48 -11.81 12.63
CA VAL A 1 7.46 -10.86 12.12
C VAL A 1 6.50 -11.65 11.25
N ASN A 2 5.20 -11.72 11.59
CA ASN A 2 4.20 -12.42 10.79
C ASN A 2 3.55 -11.41 9.83
N VAL A 3 4.22 -11.11 8.71
CA VAL A 3 3.61 -10.35 7.62
C VAL A 3 2.71 -11.31 6.86
N ASN A 4 1.40 -11.16 7.00
CA ASN A 4 0.46 -12.04 6.29
C ASN A 4 0.22 -11.57 4.85
N THR A 5 0.27 -10.26 4.58
CA THR A 5 0.02 -9.73 3.24
C THR A 5 0.56 -8.31 3.09
N ALA A 6 1.36 -8.06 2.05
CA ALA A 6 1.74 -6.73 1.59
C ALA A 6 1.00 -6.39 0.30
N ARG A 7 0.60 -5.13 0.14
CA ARG A 7 -0.07 -4.61 -1.06
C ARG A 7 0.54 -3.27 -1.42
N TRP A 8 0.94 -3.09 -2.68
CA TRP A 8 1.24 -1.74 -3.16
C TRP A 8 -0.05 -0.90 -3.12
N ILE A 9 0.11 0.38 -2.80
CA ILE A 9 -1.02 1.30 -2.71
C ILE A 9 -0.91 2.42 -3.74
N SER A 10 -2.03 2.71 -4.38
CA SER A 10 -2.21 3.82 -5.32
C SER A 10 -3.55 4.50 -5.06
N SER A 11 -3.71 5.72 -5.56
CA SER A 11 -4.98 6.44 -5.57
C SER A 11 -4.91 7.56 -6.60
N ASP A 12 -6.00 7.79 -7.32
CA ASP A 12 -6.16 8.97 -8.17
C ASP A 12 -6.37 10.26 -7.36
N ASP A 13 -6.74 10.14 -6.07
CA ASP A 13 -6.88 11.27 -5.16
C ASP A 13 -5.66 11.36 -4.22
N ASN A 14 -4.72 12.24 -4.59
CA ASN A 14 -3.53 12.50 -3.78
C ASN A 14 -3.83 12.93 -2.34
N LYS A 15 -4.94 13.64 -2.09
CA LYS A 15 -5.28 14.05 -0.71
C LYS A 15 -5.68 12.85 0.13
N LYS A 16 -6.43 11.91 -0.45
CA LYS A 16 -6.81 10.65 0.21
C LYS A 16 -5.60 9.77 0.45
N LEU A 17 -4.68 9.70 -0.50
CA LEU A 17 -3.43 8.96 -0.34
C LEU A 17 -2.57 9.52 0.80
N GLU A 18 -2.43 10.85 0.90
CA GLU A 18 -1.69 11.46 2.02
C GLU A 18 -2.38 11.25 3.38
N GLU A 19 -3.72 11.33 3.42
CA GLU A 19 -4.49 11.02 4.64
C GLU A 19 -4.29 9.56 5.06
N PHE A 20 -4.33 8.63 4.10
CA PHE A 20 -4.05 7.22 4.32
C PHE A 20 -2.63 7.02 4.86
N LYS A 21 -1.63 7.64 4.24
CA LYS A 21 -0.23 7.58 4.67
C LYS A 21 -0.04 8.02 6.11
N SER A 22 -0.66 9.13 6.49
CA SER A 22 -0.62 9.66 7.84
C SER A 22 -1.23 8.68 8.86
N LYS A 23 -2.40 8.11 8.54
CA LYS A 23 -3.13 7.20 9.45
C LYS A 23 -2.53 5.80 9.53
N MET A 24 -1.92 5.31 8.46
CA MET A 24 -1.40 3.94 8.35
C MET A 24 0.13 3.86 8.45
N ARG A 25 0.82 4.95 8.82
CA ARG A 25 2.28 5.09 8.90
C ARG A 25 3.04 3.88 9.48
N ASN A 26 2.50 3.22 10.50
CA ASN A 26 3.16 2.08 11.16
C ASN A 26 3.10 0.78 10.34
N ASN A 27 2.21 0.73 9.36
CA ASN A 27 1.98 -0.40 8.46
C ASN A 27 2.40 -0.05 7.03
N LEU A 28 3.25 0.97 6.84
CA LEU A 28 3.78 1.34 5.54
C LEU A 28 5.26 0.98 5.42
N ALA A 29 5.63 0.49 4.25
CA ALA A 29 7.00 0.20 3.88
C ALA A 29 7.27 0.66 2.45
N LEU A 30 8.51 1.03 2.16
CA LEU A 30 8.99 1.22 0.80
C LEU A 30 9.60 -0.09 0.32
N ASP A 31 9.38 -0.44 -0.95
CA ASP A 31 10.10 -1.53 -1.59
C ASP A 31 11.48 -1.06 -2.14
N HIS A 32 12.19 -1.94 -2.86
CA HIS A 32 13.52 -1.63 -3.39
C HIS A 32 13.51 -0.53 -4.47
N ALA A 33 12.36 -0.21 -5.04
CA ALA A 33 12.18 0.81 -6.05
C ALA A 33 11.64 2.13 -5.48
N GLY A 34 11.41 2.18 -4.16
CA GLY A 34 10.82 3.34 -3.51
C GLY A 34 9.30 3.40 -3.61
N ASP A 35 8.65 2.32 -4.05
CA ASP A 35 7.20 2.26 -4.12
C ASP A 35 6.59 1.92 -2.76
N LEU A 36 5.45 2.54 -2.47
CA LEU A 36 4.81 2.42 -1.17
C LEU A 36 3.92 1.18 -1.09
N ALA A 37 4.13 0.38 -0.05
CA ALA A 37 3.36 -0.80 0.24
C ALA A 37 2.72 -0.73 1.64
N TYR A 38 1.45 -1.13 1.73
CA TYR A 38 0.75 -1.39 2.98
C TYR A 38 1.00 -2.84 3.44
N VAL A 39 1.56 -2.98 4.62
CA VAL A 39 1.91 -4.25 5.27
C VAL A 39 0.85 -4.57 6.32
N ALA A 40 -0.16 -5.37 5.94
CA ALA A 40 -1.27 -5.67 6.83
C ALA A 40 -0.88 -6.74 7.86
N PRO A 41 -1.19 -6.54 9.16
CA PRO A 41 -0.93 -7.56 10.20
C PRO A 41 -1.69 -8.88 9.99
N SER A 42 -2.87 -8.82 9.34
CA SER A 42 -3.69 -9.99 9.03
C SER A 42 -4.55 -9.73 7.79
N ARG A 43 -5.11 -10.81 7.21
CA ARG A 43 -6.03 -10.71 6.07
C ARG A 43 -7.33 -9.96 6.42
N VAL A 44 -7.85 -10.17 7.63
CA VAL A 44 -9.03 -9.44 8.13
C VAL A 44 -8.75 -7.95 8.21
N ASN A 45 -7.57 -7.57 8.72
CA ASN A 45 -7.19 -6.16 8.77
C ASN A 45 -7.05 -5.54 7.37
N LEU A 46 -6.50 -6.28 6.40
CA LEU A 46 -6.48 -5.83 5.02
C LEU A 46 -7.90 -5.56 4.50
N THR A 47 -8.82 -6.52 4.64
CA THR A 47 -10.21 -6.35 4.17
C THR A 47 -10.90 -5.15 4.83
N MET A 48 -10.81 -5.01 6.15
CA MET A 48 -11.40 -3.85 6.85
C MET A 48 -10.76 -2.53 6.43
N THR A 49 -9.46 -2.53 6.11
CA THR A 49 -8.76 -1.33 5.64
C THR A 49 -9.24 -0.96 4.24
N GLN A 50 -9.42 -1.93 3.34
CA GLN A 50 -9.98 -1.72 2.01
C GLN A 50 -11.41 -1.15 2.07
N GLU A 51 -12.26 -1.68 2.94
CA GLU A 51 -13.63 -1.18 3.14
C GLU A 51 -13.66 0.26 3.68
N ARG A 52 -12.73 0.61 4.57
CA ARG A 52 -12.62 1.94 5.16
C ARG A 52 -12.03 2.98 4.20
N TRP A 53 -11.22 2.53 3.26
CA TRP A 53 -10.48 3.36 2.31
C TRP A 53 -10.77 2.93 0.87
N PRO A 54 -12.03 3.05 0.41
CA PRO A 54 -12.41 2.63 -0.93
C PRO A 54 -11.72 3.45 -2.03
N GLU A 55 -11.18 4.62 -1.72
CA GLU A 55 -10.42 5.47 -2.65
C GLU A 55 -8.95 5.05 -2.79
N ILE A 56 -8.47 4.11 -1.97
CA ILE A 56 -7.12 3.57 -2.06
C ILE A 56 -7.18 2.21 -2.73
N GLU A 57 -6.42 2.05 -3.80
CA GLU A 57 -6.24 0.78 -4.47
C GLU A 57 -5.17 -0.04 -3.75
N PHE A 58 -5.39 -1.36 -3.65
CA PHE A 58 -4.47 -2.29 -3.00
C PHE A 58 -4.09 -3.39 -3.99
N LEU A 59 -2.91 -3.25 -4.61
CA LEU A 59 -2.45 -4.12 -5.68
C LEU A 59 -1.74 -5.35 -5.11
N ALA A 60 -2.23 -6.55 -5.47
CA ALA A 60 -1.62 -7.83 -5.08
C ALA A 60 -0.38 -8.17 -5.92
N THR A 61 -0.33 -7.65 -7.13
CA THR A 61 0.76 -7.80 -8.09
C THR A 61 0.97 -6.44 -8.74
N ARG A 62 2.22 -6.10 -9.03
CA ARG A 62 2.58 -4.91 -9.79
C ARG A 62 3.36 -5.36 -11.02
N GLU A 63 3.06 -4.78 -12.19
CA GLU A 63 4.00 -4.86 -13.32
C GLU A 63 5.28 -4.12 -12.91
N HIS A 64 6.42 -4.83 -12.95
CA HIS A 64 7.74 -4.22 -12.85
C HIS A 64 7.87 -3.26 -14.04
N GLY A 65 7.43 -2.01 -13.86
CA GLY A 65 7.65 -0.95 -14.83
C GLY A 65 9.15 -0.74 -14.93
N ASP A 66 9.69 -0.86 -16.14
CA ASP A 66 11.10 -0.74 -16.48
C ASP A 66 11.75 0.38 -15.66
N TYR A 67 12.55 0.01 -14.66
CA TYR A 67 13.34 0.99 -13.94
C TYR A 67 14.38 1.52 -14.91
N GLU A 68 14.24 2.78 -15.33
CA GLU A 68 15.37 3.50 -15.92
C GLU A 68 16.46 3.58 -14.84
N THR A 69 17.44 2.70 -14.97
CA THR A 69 18.71 2.80 -14.27
C THR A 69 19.48 3.94 -14.92
N ASP A 70 19.55 5.09 -14.24
CA ASP A 70 20.57 6.11 -14.52
C ASP A 70 21.99 5.53 -14.39
#